data_AF-A0A0P9B9T8-F1
#
_entry.id   AF-A0A0P9B9T8-F1
#
_cell.length_a   1.000
_cell.length_b   1.000
_cell.length_c   1.000
_cell.angle_alpha   90.00
_cell.angle_beta   90.00
_cell.angle_gamma   90.00
#
_symmetry.space_group_name_H-M   'P 1'
#
loop_
_entity.id
_entity.type
_entity.pdbx_description
1 polymer ?
#
loop_
_entity_poly.entity_id
_entity_poly.type
_entity_poly.pdbx_seq_one_letter_code
_entity_poly.pdbx_strand_id
1 'polypeptide(L)'
;MKVALEHLTQVVLQTEEDMRFANQLARGAGERVQASAVSMQSSAAVLGDLDQYLQRLDQVFDELGSQSVRIGAIVSSIQDIARQTNLLALNAAIEAARAGDHGRGFAVVADEVRNLSRQAADSSAQIRQIATGLEKSAEDARQGLEQLTDSTRLGLDKAEVALQSMGELRSGAVARLEVVERVMQRLASLHELALQATRIAV
;
A
#
# COMPACT_ATOMS: atom_id res chain seq x y z
N MET A 1 -62.31 31.44 18.93
CA MET A 1 -60.99 32.05 19.21
C MET A 1 -60.16 31.17 20.15
N LYS A 2 -60.64 30.85 21.36
CA LYS A 2 -59.95 29.98 22.32
C LYS A 2 -59.49 28.61 21.76
N VAL A 3 -60.37 27.86 21.12
CA VAL A 3 -60.04 26.56 20.49
C VAL A 3 -58.93 26.68 19.42
N ALA A 4 -58.89 27.78 18.68
CA ALA A 4 -57.85 28.01 17.66
C ALA A 4 -56.48 28.35 18.30
N LEU A 5 -56.47 29.05 19.44
CA LEU A 5 -55.27 29.37 20.22
C LEU A 5 -54.70 28.13 20.95
N GLU A 6 -55.57 27.26 21.47
CA GLU A 6 -55.18 25.97 22.03
C GLU A 6 -54.56 25.06 20.96
N HIS A 7 -55.17 24.98 19.78
CA HIS A 7 -54.61 24.23 18.65
C HIS A 7 -53.27 24.81 18.17
N LEU A 8 -53.12 26.13 18.09
CA LEU A 8 -51.84 26.79 17.76
C LEU A 8 -50.75 26.44 18.77
N THR A 9 -51.07 26.48 20.07
CA THR A 9 -50.13 26.13 21.14
C THR A 9 -49.67 24.68 21.01
N GLN A 10 -50.59 23.76 20.70
CA GLN A 10 -50.28 22.35 20.47
C GLN A 10 -49.34 22.16 19.26
N VAL A 11 -49.63 22.82 18.13
CA VAL A 11 -48.78 22.74 16.92
C VAL A 11 -47.38 23.31 17.19
N VAL A 12 -47.27 24.41 17.93
CA VAL A 12 -45.96 24.98 18.32
C VAL A 12 -45.17 23.99 19.17
N LEU A 13 -45.79 23.39 20.19
CA LEU A 13 -45.11 22.40 21.05
C LEU A 13 -44.65 21.17 20.25
N GLN A 14 -45.49 20.67 19.34
CA GLN A 14 -45.13 19.55 18.48
C GLN A 14 -43.97 19.92 17.54
N THR A 15 -44.00 21.12 16.95
CA THR A 15 -42.91 21.60 16.10
C THR A 15 -41.62 21.79 16.90
N GLU A 16 -41.68 22.26 18.15
CA GLU A 16 -40.50 22.32 19.02
C GLU A 16 -39.88 20.94 19.27
N GLU A 17 -40.71 19.91 19.47
CA GLU A 17 -40.24 18.54 19.63
C GLU A 17 -39.53 18.04 18.36
N ASP A 18 -40.15 18.24 17.19
CA ASP A 18 -39.56 17.89 15.89
C ASP A 18 -38.22 18.62 15.67
N MET A 19 -38.14 19.90 16.04
CA MET A 19 -36.92 20.70 15.91
C MET A 19 -35.83 20.25 16.90
N ARG A 20 -36.18 19.85 18.13
CA ARG A 20 -35.22 19.25 19.08
C ARG A 20 -34.67 17.93 18.53
N PHE A 21 -35.52 17.10 17.94
CA PHE A 21 -35.09 15.86 17.30
C PHE A 21 -34.17 16.13 16.09
N ALA A 22 -34.53 17.10 15.23
CA ALA A 22 -33.69 17.54 14.12
C ALA A 22 -32.32 18.06 14.59
N ASN A 23 -32.27 18.80 15.71
CA ASN A 23 -31.02 19.27 16.32
C ASN A 23 -30.12 18.09 16.73
N GLN A 24 -30.69 17.10 17.41
CA GLN A 24 -29.98 15.89 17.84
C GLN A 24 -29.42 15.11 16.63
N LEU A 25 -30.24 14.93 15.59
CA LEU A 25 -29.81 14.28 14.35
C LEU A 25 -28.68 15.03 13.65
N ALA A 26 -28.78 16.36 13.53
CA ALA A 26 -27.74 17.18 12.89
C ALA A 26 -26.41 17.13 13.66
N ARG A 27 -26.47 17.20 14.99
CA ARG A 27 -25.28 17.07 15.86
C ARG A 27 -24.64 15.69 15.75
N GLY A 28 -25.45 14.64 15.85
CA GLY A 28 -24.96 13.26 15.72
C GLY A 28 -24.39 12.96 14.32
N ALA A 29 -24.97 13.54 13.27
CA ALA A 29 -24.40 13.47 11.92
C ALA A 29 -23.03 14.17 11.85
N GLY A 30 -22.89 15.35 12.43
CA GLY A 30 -21.61 16.07 12.51
C GLY A 30 -20.52 15.27 13.23
N GLU A 31 -20.85 14.67 14.38
CA GLU A 31 -19.93 13.82 15.15
C GLU A 31 -19.49 12.58 14.35
N ARG A 32 -20.42 11.90 13.67
CA ARG A 32 -20.10 10.74 12.81
C ARG A 32 -19.21 11.13 11.64
N VAL A 33 -19.52 12.24 10.95
CA VAL A 33 -18.71 12.73 9.82
C VAL A 33 -17.30 13.07 10.29
N GLN A 34 -17.15 13.70 11.47
CA GLN A 34 -15.84 13.99 12.04
C GLN A 34 -15.05 12.71 12.37
N ALA A 35 -15.70 11.72 12.98
CA ALA A 35 -15.07 10.43 13.26
C ALA A 35 -14.63 9.72 11.97
N SER A 36 -15.48 9.73 10.94
CA SER A 36 -15.14 9.16 9.63
C SER A 36 -14.00 9.92 8.96
N ALA A 37 -13.92 11.25 9.11
CA ALA A 37 -12.83 12.05 8.56
C ALA A 37 -11.48 11.70 9.22
N VAL A 38 -11.45 11.54 10.55
CA VAL A 38 -10.26 11.09 11.27
C VAL A 38 -9.83 9.69 10.82
N SER A 39 -10.79 8.76 10.68
CA SER A 39 -10.49 7.42 10.17
C SER A 39 -9.91 7.46 8.76
N MET A 40 -10.46 8.30 7.88
CA MET A 40 -9.98 8.42 6.49
C MET A 40 -8.61 9.09 6.41
N GLN A 41 -8.32 10.08 7.25
CA GLN A 41 -6.98 10.67 7.38
C GLN A 41 -5.95 9.63 7.81
N SER A 42 -6.31 8.77 8.77
CA SER A 42 -5.46 7.66 9.20
C SER A 42 -5.21 6.66 8.05
N SER A 43 -6.25 6.29 7.30
CA SER A 43 -6.11 5.44 6.12
C SER A 43 -5.20 6.06 5.05
N ALA A 44 -5.34 7.36 4.78
CA ALA A 44 -4.48 8.08 3.85
C ALA A 44 -3.01 8.09 4.32
N ALA A 45 -2.76 8.28 5.61
CA ALA A 45 -1.41 8.23 6.17
C ALA A 45 -0.78 6.84 6.00
N VAL A 46 -1.51 5.77 6.31
CA VAL A 46 -1.04 4.39 6.12
C VAL A 46 -0.75 4.08 4.66
N LEU A 47 -1.57 4.56 3.73
CA LEU A 47 -1.32 4.41 2.29
C LEU A 47 -0.10 5.23 1.83
N GLY A 48 0.13 6.41 2.40
CA GLY A 48 1.33 7.20 2.14
C GLY A 48 2.61 6.51 2.62
N ASP A 49 2.57 5.90 3.80
CA ASP A 49 3.69 5.08 4.30
C ASP A 49 3.91 3.86 3.40
N LEU A 50 2.82 3.19 2.97
CA LEU A 50 2.88 2.04 2.06
C LEU A 50 3.54 2.40 0.72
N ASP A 51 3.19 3.56 0.14
CA ASP A 51 3.82 4.06 -1.08
C ASP A 51 5.34 4.21 -0.93
N GLN A 52 5.81 4.77 0.20
CA GLN A 52 7.24 4.87 0.49
C GLN A 52 7.91 3.49 0.65
N TYR A 53 7.23 2.53 1.28
CA TYR A 53 7.73 1.16 1.39
C TYR A 53 7.84 0.48 0.03
N LEU A 54 6.85 0.66 -0.85
CA LEU A 54 6.85 0.11 -2.21
C LEU A 54 8.03 0.68 -3.04
N GLN A 55 8.28 1.98 -2.96
CA GLN A 55 9.44 2.61 -3.61
C GLN A 55 10.78 2.03 -3.13
N ARG A 56 10.91 1.72 -1.84
CA ARG A 56 12.11 1.06 -1.31
C ARG A 56 12.24 -0.38 -1.79
N LEU A 57 11.12 -1.11 -1.88
CA LEU A 57 11.14 -2.48 -2.39
C LEU A 57 11.55 -2.52 -3.86
N ASP A 58 11.11 -1.56 -4.66
CA ASP A 58 11.52 -1.42 -6.06
C ASP A 58 13.05 -1.31 -6.19
N GLN A 59 13.68 -0.45 -5.38
CA GLN A 59 15.14 -0.30 -5.31
C GLN A 59 15.84 -1.62 -4.91
N VAL A 60 15.29 -2.36 -3.95
CA VAL A 60 15.86 -3.64 -3.52
C VAL A 60 15.83 -4.67 -4.64
N PHE A 61 14.74 -4.74 -5.42
CA PHE A 61 14.66 -5.67 -6.55
C PHE A 61 15.55 -5.26 -7.72
N ASP A 62 15.70 -3.97 -7.99
CA ASP A 62 16.68 -3.45 -8.96
C ASP A 62 18.13 -3.83 -8.55
N GLU A 63 18.47 -3.66 -7.28
CA GLU A 63 19.76 -4.09 -6.74
C GLU A 63 19.96 -5.61 -6.86
N LEU A 64 18.94 -6.41 -6.56
CA LEU A 64 18.97 -7.87 -6.69
C LEU A 64 19.16 -8.32 -8.15
N GLY A 65 18.49 -7.66 -9.10
CA GLY A 65 18.69 -7.87 -10.54
C GLY A 65 20.13 -7.57 -10.95
N SER A 66 20.66 -6.42 -10.54
CA SER A 66 22.05 -6.02 -10.81
C SER A 66 23.08 -6.98 -10.17
N GLN A 67 22.81 -7.48 -8.96
CA GLN A 67 23.64 -8.50 -8.33
C GLN A 67 23.61 -9.82 -9.09
N SER A 68 22.44 -10.27 -9.55
CA SER A 68 22.27 -11.48 -10.34
C SER A 68 23.06 -11.42 -11.66
N VAL A 69 23.02 -10.27 -12.36
CA VAL A 69 23.82 -10.03 -13.58
C VAL A 69 25.33 -10.11 -13.29
N ARG A 70 25.79 -9.49 -12.19
CA ARG A 70 27.20 -9.55 -11.76
C ARG A 70 27.64 -10.98 -11.44
N ILE A 71 26.80 -11.76 -10.76
CA ILE A 71 27.06 -13.19 -10.51
C ILE A 71 27.19 -13.93 -11.85
N GLY A 72 26.30 -13.66 -12.81
CA GLY A 72 26.35 -14.25 -14.15
C GLY A 72 27.67 -14.01 -14.88
N ALA A 73 28.25 -12.82 -14.73
CA ALA A 73 29.57 -12.48 -15.29
C ALA A 73 30.72 -13.23 -14.60
N ILE A 74 30.72 -13.27 -13.26
CA ILE A 74 31.72 -14.01 -12.47
C ILE A 74 31.69 -15.50 -12.84
N VAL A 75 30.49 -16.08 -12.88
CA VAL A 75 30.28 -17.48 -13.26
C VAL A 75 30.79 -17.77 -14.67
N SER A 76 30.64 -16.83 -15.60
CA SER A 76 31.22 -16.95 -16.94
C SER A 76 32.73 -17.05 -16.91
N SER A 77 33.37 -16.17 -16.13
CA SER A 77 34.82 -16.22 -15.95
C SER A 77 35.29 -17.53 -15.33
N ILE A 78 34.57 -18.09 -14.35
CA ILE A 78 34.93 -19.38 -13.74
C ILE A 78 34.79 -20.51 -14.75
N GLN A 79 33.74 -20.51 -15.58
CA GLN A 79 33.57 -21.51 -16.64
C GLN A 79 34.70 -21.45 -17.67
N ASP A 80 35.17 -20.25 -18.03
CA ASP A 80 36.30 -20.09 -18.94
C ASP A 80 37.62 -20.56 -18.31
N ILE A 81 37.87 -20.24 -17.02
CA ILE A 81 39.02 -20.74 -16.27
C ILE A 81 38.98 -22.27 -16.19
N ALA A 82 37.85 -22.86 -15.83
CA ALA A 82 37.67 -24.31 -15.75
C ALA A 82 37.93 -24.99 -17.11
N ARG A 83 37.48 -24.38 -18.22
CA ARG A 83 37.74 -24.87 -19.58
C ARG A 83 39.23 -24.82 -19.92
N GLN A 84 39.91 -23.72 -19.61
CA GLN A 84 41.34 -23.56 -19.84
C GLN A 84 42.17 -24.53 -18.99
N THR A 85 41.84 -24.69 -17.71
CA THR A 85 42.51 -25.63 -16.80
C THR A 85 42.32 -27.07 -17.27
N ASN A 86 41.13 -27.44 -17.74
CA ASN A 86 40.88 -28.75 -18.33
C ASN A 86 41.74 -29.00 -19.59
N LEU A 87 41.91 -27.99 -20.45
CA LEU A 87 42.78 -28.09 -21.63
C LEU A 87 44.27 -28.20 -21.24
N LEU A 88 44.73 -27.43 -20.26
CA LEU A 88 46.10 -27.51 -19.73
C LEU A 88 46.38 -28.88 -19.14
N ALA A 89 45.44 -29.41 -18.35
CA ALA A 89 45.56 -30.73 -17.74
C ALA A 89 45.52 -31.86 -18.78
N LEU A 90 44.74 -31.71 -19.86
CA LEU A 90 44.78 -32.63 -21.00
C LEU A 90 46.17 -32.64 -21.67
N ASN A 91 46.75 -31.47 -21.92
CA ASN A 91 48.10 -31.38 -22.49
C ASN A 91 49.15 -32.02 -21.57
N ALA A 92 49.05 -31.80 -20.26
CA ALA A 92 49.92 -32.43 -19.27
C ALA A 92 49.79 -33.96 -19.26
N ALA A 93 48.57 -34.49 -19.36
CA ALA A 93 48.32 -35.93 -19.45
C ALA A 93 48.95 -36.55 -20.72
N ILE A 94 48.86 -35.86 -21.85
CA ILE A 94 49.49 -36.28 -23.11
C ILE A 94 51.02 -36.33 -22.96
N GLU A 95 51.63 -35.29 -22.39
CA GLU A 95 53.09 -35.25 -22.22
C GLU A 95 53.58 -36.27 -21.18
N ALA A 96 52.79 -36.51 -20.12
CA ALA A 96 53.06 -37.55 -19.14
C ALA A 96 53.03 -38.96 -19.78
N ALA A 97 52.07 -39.23 -20.67
CA ALA A 97 52.03 -40.47 -21.43
C ALA A 97 53.24 -40.62 -22.37
N ARG A 98 53.70 -39.51 -22.96
CA ARG A 98 54.87 -39.47 -23.85
C ARG A 98 56.19 -39.74 -23.11
N ALA A 99 56.30 -39.32 -21.86
CA ALA A 99 57.45 -39.59 -21.00
C ALA A 99 57.53 -41.05 -20.48
N GLY A 100 56.52 -41.89 -20.77
CA GLY A 100 56.49 -43.30 -20.39
C GLY A 100 56.54 -43.50 -18.87
N ASP A 101 57.43 -44.35 -18.39
CA ASP A 101 57.53 -44.68 -16.96
C ASP A 101 57.90 -43.48 -16.07
N HIS A 102 58.66 -42.52 -16.60
CA HIS A 102 59.02 -41.29 -15.87
C HIS A 102 57.83 -40.34 -15.68
N GLY A 103 56.77 -40.47 -16.49
CA GLY A 103 55.59 -39.61 -16.45
C GLY A 103 54.45 -40.11 -15.57
N ARG A 104 54.52 -41.33 -15.01
CA ARG A 104 53.37 -41.94 -14.29
C ARG A 104 52.83 -41.09 -13.14
N GLY A 105 53.69 -40.45 -12.35
CA GLY A 105 53.26 -39.55 -11.27
C GLY A 105 52.55 -38.28 -11.79
N PHE A 106 53.07 -37.71 -12.88
CA PHE A 106 52.45 -36.53 -13.54
C PHE A 106 51.11 -36.87 -14.19
N ALA A 107 50.94 -38.08 -14.73
CA ALA A 107 49.68 -38.53 -15.32
C ALA A 107 48.55 -38.54 -14.28
N VAL A 108 48.81 -39.06 -13.07
CA VAL A 108 47.82 -39.08 -11.97
C VAL A 108 47.40 -37.66 -11.58
N VAL A 109 48.37 -36.74 -11.46
CA VAL A 109 48.08 -35.34 -11.14
C VAL A 109 47.27 -34.67 -12.26
N ALA A 110 47.62 -34.91 -13.52
CA ALA A 110 46.90 -34.33 -14.66
C ALA A 110 45.43 -34.80 -14.73
N ASP A 111 45.17 -36.08 -14.45
CA ASP A 111 43.80 -36.61 -14.39
C ASP A 111 42.99 -36.00 -13.23
N GLU A 112 43.62 -35.80 -12.06
CA GLU A 112 42.97 -35.16 -10.91
C GLU A 112 42.62 -33.69 -11.23
N VAL A 113 43.54 -32.94 -11.86
CA VAL A 113 43.26 -31.56 -12.29
C VAL A 113 42.14 -31.51 -13.33
N ARG A 114 42.04 -32.48 -14.26
CA ARG A 114 40.90 -32.58 -15.19
C ARG A 114 39.58 -32.84 -14.46
N ASN A 115 39.58 -33.69 -13.43
CA ASN A 115 38.38 -33.97 -12.65
C ASN A 115 37.92 -32.72 -11.89
N LEU A 116 38.84 -32.04 -11.20
CA LEU A 116 38.55 -30.78 -10.49
C LEU A 116 38.03 -29.69 -11.44
N SER A 117 38.64 -29.56 -12.63
CA SER A 117 38.21 -28.59 -13.64
C SER A 117 36.78 -28.85 -14.13
N ARG A 118 36.42 -30.13 -14.35
CA ARG A 118 35.04 -30.51 -14.71
C ARG A 118 34.04 -30.22 -13.59
N GLN A 119 34.38 -30.59 -12.35
CA GLN A 119 33.53 -30.28 -11.19
C GLN A 119 33.32 -28.77 -11.00
N ALA A 120 34.35 -27.96 -11.23
CA ALA A 120 34.26 -26.51 -11.19
C ALA A 120 33.32 -25.96 -12.28
N ALA A 121 33.39 -26.50 -13.50
CA ALA A 121 32.50 -26.12 -14.59
C ALA A 121 31.03 -26.47 -14.29
N ASP A 122 30.78 -27.68 -13.77
CA ASP A 122 29.45 -28.16 -13.42
C ASP A 122 28.84 -27.33 -12.27
N SER A 123 29.62 -27.08 -11.21
CA SER A 123 29.19 -26.23 -10.09
C SER A 123 28.88 -24.80 -10.56
N SER A 124 29.71 -24.25 -11.45
CA SER A 124 29.49 -22.93 -12.04
C SER A 124 28.21 -22.88 -12.86
N ALA A 125 27.89 -23.95 -13.61
CA ALA A 125 26.64 -24.03 -14.35
C ALA A 125 25.40 -24.04 -13.44
N GLN A 126 25.47 -24.74 -12.30
CA GLN A 126 24.40 -24.70 -11.28
C GLN A 126 24.23 -23.30 -10.68
N ILE A 127 25.32 -22.61 -10.35
CA ILE A 127 25.26 -21.23 -9.85
C ILE A 127 24.63 -20.30 -10.90
N ARG A 128 24.94 -20.48 -12.20
CA ARG A 128 24.31 -19.71 -13.28
C ARG A 128 22.79 -19.87 -13.30
N GLN A 129 22.30 -21.10 -13.13
CA GLN A 129 20.87 -21.38 -13.09
C GLN A 129 20.20 -20.68 -11.91
N ILE A 130 20.83 -20.71 -10.74
CA ILE A 130 20.33 -20.01 -9.55
C ILE A 130 20.28 -18.50 -9.80
N ALA A 131 21.35 -17.90 -10.33
CA ALA A 131 21.42 -16.47 -10.62
C ALA A 131 20.35 -16.03 -11.63
N THR A 132 20.13 -16.82 -12.68
CA THR A 132 19.06 -16.55 -13.67
C THR A 132 17.67 -16.67 -13.05
N GLY A 133 17.48 -17.63 -12.14
CA GLY A 133 16.24 -17.78 -11.38
C GLY A 133 15.96 -16.60 -10.45
N LEU A 134 17.00 -16.05 -9.80
CA LEU A 134 16.91 -14.86 -8.97
C LEU A 134 16.57 -13.61 -9.78
N GLU A 135 17.22 -13.41 -10.93
CA GLU A 135 16.92 -12.32 -11.85
C GLU A 135 15.45 -12.35 -12.29
N LYS A 136 14.96 -13.51 -12.72
CA LYS A 136 13.55 -13.68 -13.10
C LYS A 136 12.60 -13.41 -11.94
N SER A 137 12.90 -13.94 -10.75
CA SER A 137 12.05 -13.74 -9.57
C SER A 137 12.00 -12.26 -9.14
N ALA A 138 13.10 -11.52 -9.30
CA ALA A 138 13.13 -10.09 -9.04
C ALA A 138 12.26 -9.31 -10.03
N GLU A 139 12.31 -9.66 -11.32
CA GLU A 139 11.47 -9.03 -12.34
C GLU A 139 9.98 -9.34 -12.14
N ASP A 140 9.63 -10.59 -11.84
CA ASP A 140 8.24 -10.98 -11.54
C ASP A 140 7.73 -10.22 -10.29
N ALA A 141 8.58 -10.01 -9.28
CA ALA A 141 8.24 -9.24 -8.09
C ALA A 141 8.04 -7.75 -8.40
N ARG A 142 8.85 -7.15 -9.29
CA ARG A 142 8.70 -5.75 -9.74
C ARG A 142 7.36 -5.51 -10.41
N GLN A 143 6.92 -6.41 -11.29
CA GLN A 143 5.60 -6.30 -11.92
C GLN A 143 4.46 -6.33 -10.88
N GLY A 144 4.61 -7.14 -9.83
CA GLY A 144 3.68 -7.14 -8.70
C GLY A 144 3.69 -5.82 -7.91
N LEU A 145 4.87 -5.22 -7.72
CA LEU A 145 5.02 -3.92 -7.07
C LEU A 145 4.41 -2.78 -7.87
N GLU A 146 4.51 -2.78 -9.20
CA GLU A 146 3.86 -1.78 -10.05
C GLU A 146 2.34 -1.77 -9.83
N GLN A 147 1.72 -2.96 -9.83
CA GLN A 147 0.27 -3.09 -9.57
C GLN A 147 -0.12 -2.63 -8.16
N LEU A 148 0.73 -2.92 -7.16
CA LEU A 148 0.52 -2.46 -5.78
C LEU A 148 0.67 -0.94 -5.67
N THR A 149 1.61 -0.34 -6.39
CA THR A 149 1.84 1.10 -6.43
C THR A 149 0.64 1.82 -7.03
N ASP A 150 0.14 1.34 -8.16
CA ASP A 150 -1.08 1.88 -8.79
C ASP A 150 -2.30 1.77 -7.87
N SER A 151 -2.47 0.62 -7.22
CA SER A 151 -3.57 0.39 -6.27
C SER A 151 -3.48 1.30 -5.04
N THR A 152 -2.26 1.53 -4.54
CA THR A 152 -1.99 2.42 -3.40
C THR A 152 -2.29 3.87 -3.77
N ARG A 153 -1.84 4.32 -4.94
CA ARG A 153 -2.13 5.67 -5.46
C ARG A 153 -3.62 5.90 -5.66
N LEU A 154 -4.33 4.93 -6.24
CA LEU A 154 -5.78 4.98 -6.36
C LEU A 154 -6.47 5.04 -4.99
N GLY A 155 -5.93 4.34 -3.99
CA GLY A 155 -6.40 4.41 -2.60
C GLY A 155 -6.24 5.81 -2.01
N LEU A 156 -5.12 6.46 -2.24
CA LEU A 156 -4.86 7.84 -1.81
C LEU A 156 -5.83 8.83 -2.45
N ASP A 157 -6.02 8.75 -3.76
CA ASP A 157 -6.97 9.61 -4.50
C ASP A 157 -8.39 9.45 -3.96
N LYS A 158 -8.82 8.20 -3.69
CA LYS A 158 -10.13 7.92 -3.10
C LYS A 158 -10.25 8.45 -1.68
N ALA A 159 -9.19 8.38 -0.88
CA ALA A 159 -9.19 8.92 0.47
C ALA A 159 -9.32 10.45 0.45
N GLU A 160 -8.65 11.13 -0.47
CA GLU A 160 -8.77 12.58 -0.67
C GLU A 160 -10.19 12.99 -1.05
N VAL A 161 -10.81 12.32 -2.03
CA VAL A 161 -12.21 12.57 -2.43
C VAL A 161 -13.18 12.33 -1.27
N ALA A 162 -12.95 11.28 -0.48
CA ALA A 162 -13.77 10.99 0.70
C ALA A 162 -13.63 12.09 1.77
N LEU A 163 -12.42 12.60 2.01
CA LEU A 163 -12.18 13.70 2.93
C LEU A 163 -12.87 14.99 2.48
N GLN A 164 -12.82 15.31 1.19
CA GLN A 164 -13.56 16.45 0.64
C GLN A 164 -15.07 16.31 0.87
N SER A 165 -15.63 15.14 0.53
CA SER A 165 -17.06 14.85 0.72
C SER A 165 -17.48 14.96 2.19
N MET A 166 -16.62 14.51 3.12
CA MET A 166 -16.85 14.68 4.56
C MET A 166 -16.79 16.15 4.99
N GLY A 167 -15.91 16.95 4.39
CA GLY A 167 -15.89 18.39 4.59
C GLY A 167 -17.22 19.05 4.21
N GLU A 168 -17.79 18.68 3.06
CA GLU A 168 -19.09 19.15 2.60
C GLU A 168 -20.23 18.70 3.53
N LEU A 169 -20.24 17.42 3.94
CA LEU A 169 -21.23 16.88 4.88
C LEU A 169 -21.19 17.58 6.24
N ARG A 170 -19.99 17.89 6.74
CA ARG A 170 -19.79 18.62 7.99
C ARG A 170 -20.37 20.03 7.88
N SER A 171 -20.05 20.75 6.81
CA SER A 171 -20.62 22.08 6.55
C SER A 171 -22.15 22.03 6.47
N GLY A 172 -22.71 21.01 5.81
CA GLY A 172 -24.16 20.80 5.77
C GLY A 172 -24.79 20.43 7.12
N ALA A 173 -24.06 19.80 8.04
CA ALA A 173 -24.51 19.56 9.41
C ALA A 173 -24.54 20.87 10.23
N VAL A 174 -23.51 21.70 10.10
CA VAL A 174 -23.44 23.03 10.73
C VAL A 174 -24.58 23.93 10.25
N ALA A 175 -24.79 24.03 8.94
CA ALA A 175 -25.88 24.81 8.37
C ALA A 175 -27.26 24.35 8.87
N ARG A 176 -27.46 23.03 9.07
CA ARG A 176 -28.69 22.48 9.65
C ARG A 176 -28.87 22.91 11.10
N LEU A 177 -27.81 22.92 11.92
CA LEU A 177 -27.88 23.40 13.31
C LEU A 177 -28.30 24.88 13.36
N GLU A 178 -27.75 25.73 12.49
CA GLU A 178 -28.13 27.14 12.39
C GLU A 178 -29.60 27.34 11.99
N VAL A 179 -30.11 26.53 11.06
CA VAL A 179 -31.53 26.54 10.68
C VAL A 179 -32.39 26.12 11.86
N VAL A 180 -31.99 25.07 12.57
CA VAL A 180 -32.73 24.57 13.74
C VAL A 180 -32.82 25.63 14.83
N GLU A 181 -31.70 26.27 15.16
CA GLU A 181 -31.65 27.34 16.15
C GLU A 181 -32.57 28.52 15.76
N ARG A 182 -32.54 28.94 14.49
CA ARG A 182 -33.38 30.03 13.99
C ARG A 182 -34.87 29.70 14.06
N VAL A 183 -35.27 28.47 13.78
CA VAL A 183 -36.66 28.04 13.88
C VAL A 183 -37.08 27.93 15.35
N MET A 184 -36.23 27.39 16.23
CA MET A 184 -36.50 27.34 17.68
C MET A 184 -36.71 28.74 18.28
N GLN A 185 -35.92 29.74 17.89
CA GLN A 185 -36.11 31.13 18.30
C GLN A 185 -37.47 31.69 17.85
N ARG A 186 -37.90 31.38 16.62
CA ARG A 186 -39.22 31.78 16.09
C ARG A 186 -40.36 31.09 16.81
N LEU A 187 -40.24 29.79 17.09
CA LEU A 187 -41.23 29.02 17.85
C LEU A 187 -41.40 29.56 19.26
N ALA A 188 -40.32 29.88 19.95
CA ALA A 188 -40.37 30.50 21.28
C ALA A 188 -41.15 31.82 21.28
N SER A 189 -40.90 32.69 20.30
CA SER A 189 -41.66 33.93 20.12
C SER A 189 -43.14 33.68 19.82
N LEU A 190 -43.47 32.72 18.94
CA LEU A 190 -44.86 32.34 18.63
C LEU A 190 -45.58 31.76 19.85
N HIS A 191 -44.89 30.94 20.65
CA HIS A 191 -45.43 30.36 21.88
C HIS A 191 -45.81 31.47 22.88
N GLU A 192 -44.93 32.46 23.06
CA GLU A 192 -45.17 33.60 23.94
C GLU A 192 -46.38 34.44 23.47
N LEU A 193 -46.47 34.73 22.17
CA LEU A 193 -47.60 35.44 21.58
C LEU A 193 -48.92 34.67 21.74
N ALA A 194 -48.91 33.35 21.53
CA ALA A 194 -50.08 32.50 21.70
C ALA A 194 -50.58 32.50 23.16
N LEU A 195 -49.66 32.45 24.13
CA LEU A 195 -50.00 32.55 25.56
C LEU A 195 -50.60 33.92 25.92
N GLN A 196 -50.01 35.02 25.42
CA GLN A 196 -50.53 36.37 25.63
C GLN A 196 -51.93 36.52 25.03
N ALA A 197 -52.13 36.08 23.78
CA ALA A 197 -53.43 36.13 23.11
C ALA A 197 -54.48 35.27 23.83
N THR A 198 -54.10 34.11 24.37
CA THR A 198 -55.00 33.28 25.19
C THR A 198 -55.43 33.99 26.47
N ARG A 199 -54.52 34.75 27.13
CA ARG A 199 -54.85 35.54 28.32
C ARG A 199 -55.81 36.70 28.03
N ILE A 200 -55.71 37.32 26.85
CA ILE A 200 -56.58 38.43 26.40
C ILE A 200 -57.95 37.93 25.92
N ALA A 201 -58.03 36.68 25.44
CA ALA A 201 -59.24 36.05 24.91
C ALA A 201 -60.17 35.45 25.97
N VAL A 202 -59.78 35.49 27.25
CA VAL A 202 -60.56 35.10 28.44
C VAL A 202 -61.30 36.31 28.98
#